data_AF-A0A953RYW1-F1
#
_entry.id   AF-A0A953RYW1-F1
#
_cell.length_a   1.000
_cell.length_b   1.000
_cell.length_c   1.000
_cell.angle_alpha   90.00
_cell.angle_beta   90.00
_cell.angle_gamma   90.00
#
_symmetry.space_group_name_H-M   'P 1'
#
loop_
_entity.id
_entity.type
_entity.pdbx_description
1 polymer ?
#
loop_
_entity_poly.entity_id
_entity_poly.type
_entity_poly.pdbx_seq_one_letter_code
_entity_poly.pdbx_strand_id
1 'polypeptide(L)'
;MMDERNAVRSFVKTLLHKKDDEGPFADSDSLVLSGRLDSIDVLEIVVFLEKHYGLDFGDRPFDQGTVDSIDEIAGLIASTRVA
;
A
#
# COMPACT_ATOMS: atom_id res chain seq x y z
N MET A 1 15.01 -0.27 -4.32
CA MET A 1 13.93 -0.72 -5.22
C MET A 1 13.30 -2.02 -4.70
N MET A 2 14.11 -3.02 -4.30
CA MET A 2 13.60 -4.20 -3.58
C MET A 2 13.25 -3.90 -2.12
N ASP A 3 13.99 -2.99 -1.47
CA ASP A 3 13.83 -2.69 -0.04
C ASP A 3 12.50 -2.01 0.28
N GLU A 4 12.02 -1.09 -0.57
CA GLU A 4 10.76 -0.38 -0.39
C GLU A 4 9.58 -1.32 -0.63
N ARG A 5 9.67 -2.16 -1.67
CA ARG A 5 8.67 -3.21 -1.93
C ARG A 5 8.57 -4.15 -0.73
N ASN A 6 9.70 -4.59 -0.18
CA ASN A 6 9.71 -5.42 1.02
C ASN A 6 9.12 -4.70 2.25
N ALA A 7 9.40 -3.40 2.42
CA ALA A 7 8.84 -2.60 3.49
C ALA A 7 7.31 -2.48 3.38
N VAL A 8 6.80 -2.16 2.19
CA VAL A 8 5.35 -2.09 1.90
C VAL A 8 4.71 -3.45 2.14
N ARG A 9 5.32 -4.52 1.62
CA ARG A 9 4.83 -5.89 1.82
C ARG A 9 4.75 -6.26 3.30
N SER A 10 5.78 -5.93 4.09
CA SER A 10 5.78 -6.18 5.53
C SER A 10 4.70 -5.38 6.25
N PHE A 11 4.46 -4.15 5.82
CA PHE A 11 3.41 -3.30 6.39
C PHE A 11 2.02 -3.85 6.07
N VAL A 12 1.74 -4.17 4.81
CA VAL A 12 0.48 -4.79 4.38
C VAL A 12 0.25 -6.13 5.08
N LYS A 13 1.29 -6.97 5.20
CA LYS A 13 1.20 -8.22 5.94
C LYS A 13 0.81 -8.00 7.41
N THR A 14 1.30 -6.92 8.02
CA THR A 14 0.91 -6.54 9.39
C THR A 14 -0.57 -6.16 9.46
N LEU A 15 -1.09 -5.42 8.47
CA LEU A 15 -2.52 -5.08 8.39
C LEU A 15 -3.38 -6.34 8.21
N LEU A 16 -2.99 -7.24 7.31
CA LEU A 16 -3.71 -8.50 7.09
C LEU A 16 -3.72 -9.38 8.34
N HIS A 17 -2.58 -9.51 9.05
CA HIS A 17 -2.52 -10.23 10.32
C HIS A 17 -3.44 -9.63 11.41
N LYS A 18 -3.63 -8.30 11.45
CA LYS A 18 -4.60 -7.68 12.39
C LYS A 18 -6.04 -8.13 12.11
N LYS A 19 -6.33 -8.61 10.90
CA LYS A 19 -7.64 -9.08 10.44
C LYS A 19 -7.75 -10.60 10.42
N ASP A 20 -6.80 -11.32 11.02
CA ASP A 20 -6.68 -12.78 10.92
C ASP A 20 -6.54 -13.31 9.47
N ASP A 21 -6.14 -12.46 8.51
CA ASP A 21 -5.79 -12.89 7.15
C ASP A 21 -4.30 -13.24 7.09
N GLU A 22 -4.01 -14.53 7.23
CA GLU A 22 -2.66 -15.10 7.05
C GLU A 22 -2.47 -15.73 5.67
N GLY A 23 -3.42 -15.51 4.76
CA GLY A 23 -3.41 -16.09 3.43
C GLY A 23 -2.23 -15.56 2.60
N PRO A 24 -1.61 -16.40 1.75
CA PRO A 24 -0.60 -15.93 0.82
C PRO A 24 -1.21 -14.89 -0.13
N PHE A 25 -0.39 -13.90 -0.51
CA PHE A 25 -0.70 -12.92 -1.55
C PHE A 25 0.57 -12.63 -2.36
N ALA A 26 0.39 -12.39 -3.65
CA ALA A 26 1.42 -11.91 -4.56
C ALA A 26 1.48 -10.38 -4.54
N ASP A 27 2.61 -9.81 -5.00
CA ASP A 27 2.79 -8.36 -5.01
C ASP A 27 1.83 -7.66 -6.00
N SER A 28 1.37 -8.39 -7.01
CA SER A 28 0.42 -7.93 -8.04
C SER A 28 -1.03 -8.31 -7.73
N ASP A 29 -1.30 -8.98 -6.60
CA ASP A 29 -2.67 -9.33 -6.21
C ASP A 29 -3.41 -8.07 -5.74
N SER A 30 -4.68 -7.98 -6.11
CA SER A 30 -5.61 -7.00 -5.54
C SER A 30 -5.84 -7.32 -4.06
N LEU A 31 -5.64 -6.33 -3.21
CA LEU A 31 -5.82 -6.42 -1.76
C LEU A 31 -7.02 -5.60 -1.31
N VAL A 32 -7.27 -4.45 -1.95
CA VAL A 32 -8.37 -3.54 -1.61
C VAL A 32 -9.62 -3.96 -2.36
N LEU A 33 -9.51 -4.12 -3.68
CA LEU A 33 -10.63 -4.52 -4.54
C LEU A 33 -11.06 -5.97 -4.30
N SER A 34 -10.16 -6.82 -3.81
CA SER A 34 -10.51 -8.19 -3.39
C SER A 34 -11.25 -8.24 -2.05
N GLY A 35 -11.27 -7.12 -1.30
CA GLY A 35 -11.90 -7.03 0.02
C GLY A 35 -11.04 -7.59 1.17
N ARG A 36 -9.74 -7.85 0.95
CA ARG A 36 -8.83 -8.22 2.04
C ARG A 36 -8.48 -7.02 2.93
N LEU A 37 -8.37 -5.85 2.33
CA LEU A 37 -8.17 -4.56 3.00
C LEU A 37 -9.43 -3.71 2.87
N ASP A 38 -9.84 -3.11 3.98
CA ASP A 38 -10.97 -2.20 4.03
C ASP A 38 -10.51 -0.74 3.89
N SER A 39 -11.46 0.19 3.77
CA SER A 39 -11.17 1.64 3.70
C SER A 39 -10.33 2.17 4.87
N ILE A 40 -10.39 1.53 6.04
CA ILE A 40 -9.57 1.89 7.21
C ILE A 40 -8.11 1.48 6.98
N ASP A 41 -7.89 0.27 6.47
CA ASP A 41 -6.56 -0.24 6.18
C ASP A 41 -5.88 0.58 5.06
N VAL A 42 -6.67 0.97 4.06
CA VAL A 42 -6.25 1.88 2.99
C VAL A 42 -5.78 3.22 3.57
N LEU A 43 -6.52 3.79 4.53
CA LEU A 43 -6.13 5.02 5.19
C LEU A 43 -4.81 4.86 5.99
N GLU A 44 -4.61 3.72 6.66
CA GLU A 44 -3.33 3.43 7.33
C GLU A 44 -2.16 3.36 6.34
N ILE A 45 -2.37 2.75 5.16
CA ILE A 45 -1.37 2.71 4.08
C ILE A 45 -1.05 4.11 3.58
N VAL A 46 -2.06 4.92 3.28
CA VAL A 46 -1.88 6.31 2.84
C VAL A 46 -1.06 7.08 3.88
N VAL A 47 -1.46 7.06 5.15
CA VAL A 47 -0.75 7.77 6.23
C VAL A 47 0.70 7.28 6.39
N PHE A 48 0.94 5.98 6.23
CA PHE A 48 2.29 5.41 6.23
C PHE A 48 3.11 5.99 5.07
N LEU A 49 2.54 6.03 3.87
CA LEU A 49 3.20 6.54 2.68
C LEU A 49 3.53 8.04 2.78
N GLU A 50 2.60 8.85 3.31
CA GLU A 50 2.83 10.28 3.55
C GLU A 50 3.96 10.50 4.55
N LYS A 51 3.92 9.82 5.69
CA LYS A 51 4.91 10.01 6.77
C LYS A 51 6.29 9.47 6.43
N HIS A 52 6.38 8.34 5.73
CA HIS A 52 7.67 7.69 5.45
C HIS A 52 8.32 8.18 4.15
N TYR A 53 7.51 8.54 3.15
CA TYR A 53 8.02 8.87 1.81
C TYR A 53 7.71 10.31 1.38
N GLY A 54 6.97 11.08 2.17
CA GLY A 54 6.61 12.47 1.84
C GLY A 54 5.63 12.58 0.68
N LEU A 55 4.86 11.52 0.41
CA LEU A 55 3.74 11.57 -0.51
C LEU A 55 2.65 12.51 0.05
N ASP A 56 1.92 13.18 -0.83
CA ASP A 56 0.76 14.00 -0.47
C ASP A 56 -0.46 13.45 -1.21
N PHE A 57 -1.35 12.81 -0.44
CA PHE A 57 -2.63 12.30 -0.92
C PHE A 57 -3.80 13.20 -0.51
N GLY A 58 -3.52 14.33 0.16
CA GLY A 58 -4.52 15.33 0.51
C GLY A 58 -4.87 16.24 -0.66
N ASP A 59 -3.91 16.54 -1.53
CA ASP A 59 -4.11 17.42 -2.70
C ASP A 59 -4.46 16.65 -3.99
N ARG A 60 -4.22 15.32 -4.01
CA ARG A 60 -4.56 14.46 -5.15
C ARG A 60 -5.64 13.46 -4.79
N PRO A 61 -6.73 13.36 -5.59
CA PRO A 61 -7.66 12.25 -5.43
C PRO A 61 -6.91 10.94 -5.69
N PHE A 62 -6.76 10.12 -4.66
CA PHE A 62 -6.30 8.75 -4.81
C PHE A 62 -7.50 7.85 -5.09
N ASP A 63 -7.34 6.95 -6.05
CA ASP A 63 -8.32 5.90 -6.30
C ASP A 63 -7.96 4.67 -5.45
N GLN A 64 -8.93 3.82 -5.15
CA GLN A 64 -8.66 2.53 -4.50
C GLN A 64 -7.72 1.68 -5.35
N GLY A 65 -7.76 1.82 -6.69
CA GLY A 65 -6.83 1.17 -7.61
C GLY A 65 -5.36 1.48 -7.28
N THR A 66 -5.03 2.76 -7.05
CA THR A 66 -3.65 3.23 -6.79
C THR A 66 -2.95 2.59 -5.59
N VAL A 67 -3.72 2.00 -4.68
CA VAL A 67 -3.24 1.34 -3.45
C VAL A 67 -3.75 -0.10 -3.35
N ASP A 68 -4.25 -0.65 -4.46
CA ASP A 68 -4.86 -1.98 -4.50
C ASP A 68 -3.83 -3.09 -4.37
N SER A 69 -2.61 -2.91 -4.89
CA SER A 69 -1.55 -3.92 -4.86
C SER A 69 -0.21 -3.35 -4.37
N ILE A 70 0.70 -4.25 -3.98
CA ILE A 70 2.05 -3.87 -3.57
C ILE A 70 2.81 -3.22 -4.72
N ASP A 71 2.62 -3.71 -5.94
CA ASP A 71 3.26 -3.16 -7.14
C ASP A 71 2.82 -1.72 -7.42
N GLU A 72 1.53 -1.40 -7.26
CA GLU A 72 1.03 -0.02 -7.42
C GLU A 72 1.65 0.91 -6.38
N ILE A 73 1.65 0.50 -5.11
CA ILE A 73 2.22 1.28 -4.00
C ILE A 73 3.73 1.49 -4.19
N ALA A 74 4.46 0.43 -4.59
CA ALA A 74 5.89 0.53 -4.86
C ALA A 74 6.17 1.47 -6.05
N GLY A 75 5.30 1.47 -7.07
CA GLY A 75 5.35 2.40 -8.19
C GLY A 75 5.16 3.86 -7.77
N LEU A 76 4.25 4.14 -6.84
CA LEU A 76 4.06 5.48 -6.27
C LEU A 76 5.31 5.97 -5.54
N ILE A 77 5.89 5.14 -4.67
CA ILE A 77 7.12 5.47 -3.93
C ILE A 77 8.28 5.73 -4.90
N ALA A 78 8.42 4.87 -5.92
CA ALA A 78 9.46 5.03 -6.92
C ALA A 78 9.29 6.37 -7.64
N SER A 79 8.08 6.73 -8.05
CA SER A 79 7.78 7.98 -8.76
C SER A 79 8.13 9.23 -7.95
N THR A 80 7.89 9.23 -6.63
CA THR A 80 8.26 10.35 -5.74
C THR A 80 9.76 10.55 -5.63
N ARG A 81 10.56 9.48 -5.75
CA ARG A 81 12.01 9.57 -5.55
C ARG A 81 12.78 10.01 -6.79
N VAL A 82 12.12 10.07 -7.95
CA VAL A 82 12.69 10.59 -9.20
C VAL A 82 12.28 12.06 -9.44
N ALA A 83 11.44 12.64 -8.57
CA ALA A 83 11.01 14.04 -8.61
C ALA A 83 11.91 14.92 -7.72
#